data_AF-A0A6L4WR31-F1
#
_entry.id   AF-A0A6L4WR31-F1
#
_cell.length_a   1.000
_cell.length_b   1.000
_cell.length_c   1.000
_cell.angle_alpha   90.00
_cell.angle_beta   90.00
_cell.angle_gamma   90.00
#
_symmetry.space_group_name_H-M   'P 1'
#
loop_
_entity.id
_entity.type
_entity.pdbx_description
1 polymer ?
#
loop_
_entity_poly.entity_id
_entity_poly.type
_entity_poly.pdbx_seq_one_letter_code
_entity_poly.pdbx_strand_id
1 'polypeptide(L)'
;MEVGLYGPSYNAIAPEVIRAFEERQHLLPIVFVVEFFLFLTMFIVAKGRKQAEITRADDKVQVYSIFQRLVLLLNIIIMCYLFITGFSITFGNVTGGGELARFMRSTHEIVGVGWIPVWLIMTIIAFKDHKYFKRSSTKLWNKIFLRGKYEPMDRINYYMYVSFGALLVISGFIIWWMAPDAATHAETIQLKRFILFIHFMGSAIISFFTFETVYSYFVSVKGYIPGVITGKLPVEYLEQLRPDVLAEEDLRK
;
A
#
# COMPACT_ATOMS: atom_id res chain seq x y z
N MET A 1 8.72 0.32 -34.28
CA MET A 1 9.69 0.93 -33.35
C MET A 1 11.05 0.31 -33.67
N GLU A 2 12.08 1.08 -34.00
CA GLU A 2 13.40 0.49 -34.30
C GLU A 2 14.13 0.12 -33.00
N VAL A 3 14.42 -1.16 -32.81
CA VAL A 3 15.11 -1.66 -31.60
C VAL A 3 16.48 -2.21 -32.01
N GLY A 4 17.55 -1.73 -31.36
CA GLY A 4 18.91 -2.17 -31.65
C GLY A 4 19.16 -3.60 -31.20
N LEU A 5 20.03 -4.33 -31.93
CA LEU A 5 20.49 -5.67 -31.57
C LEU A 5 21.29 -5.70 -30.26
N TYR A 6 21.95 -4.58 -29.90
CA TYR A 6 22.71 -4.41 -28.67
C TYR A 6 22.40 -3.05 -28.06
N GLY A 7 21.59 -3.04 -27.00
CA GLY A 7 21.22 -1.83 -26.25
C GLY A 7 20.04 -1.04 -26.83
N PRO A 8 19.49 -0.06 -26.07
CA PRO A 8 18.41 0.79 -26.55
C PRO A 8 18.90 1.65 -27.72
N SER A 9 18.20 1.64 -28.85
CA SER A 9 18.40 2.65 -29.91
C SER A 9 17.92 4.01 -29.38
N TYR A 10 18.39 5.12 -29.96
CA TYR A 10 17.87 6.45 -29.60
C TYR A 10 16.35 6.57 -29.83
N ASN A 11 15.82 5.79 -30.78
CA ASN A 11 14.39 5.72 -31.09
C ASN A 11 13.61 4.75 -30.18
N ALA A 12 14.24 4.14 -29.19
CA ALA A 12 13.59 3.25 -28.23
C ALA A 12 12.74 4.05 -27.22
N ILE A 13 11.92 3.36 -26.43
CA ILE A 13 11.11 4.00 -25.38
C ILE A 13 12.01 4.40 -24.22
N ALA A 14 12.10 5.70 -23.93
CA ALA A 14 12.80 6.30 -22.78
C ALA A 14 14.24 5.75 -22.54
N PRO A 15 15.12 5.76 -23.55
CA PRO A 15 16.42 5.09 -23.48
C PRO A 15 17.36 5.72 -22.44
N GLU A 16 17.29 7.04 -22.23
CA GLU A 16 18.11 7.74 -21.24
C GLU A 16 17.70 7.39 -19.80
N VAL A 17 16.40 7.20 -19.56
CA VAL A 17 15.87 6.84 -18.24
C VAL A 17 16.31 5.43 -17.87
N ILE A 18 16.19 4.49 -18.80
CA ILE A 18 16.61 3.09 -18.59
C ILE A 18 18.12 3.04 -18.34
N ARG A 19 18.93 3.72 -19.17
CA ARG A 19 20.39 3.78 -18.99
C ARG A 19 20.77 4.38 -17.64
N ALA A 20 20.19 5.52 -17.27
CA ALA A 20 20.48 6.20 -16.02
C ALA A 20 20.10 5.33 -14.80
N PHE A 21 19.00 4.59 -14.89
CA PHE A 21 18.58 3.64 -13.86
C PHE A 21 19.58 2.48 -13.72
N GLU A 22 19.95 1.84 -14.84
CA GLU A 22 20.93 0.73 -14.85
C GLU A 22 22.29 1.16 -14.30
N GLU A 23 22.80 2.32 -14.72
CA GLU A 23 24.10 2.85 -14.27
C GLU A 23 24.11 3.21 -12.76
N ARG A 24 22.97 3.62 -12.21
CA ARG A 24 22.87 4.15 -10.83
C ARG A 24 22.15 3.22 -9.86
N GLN A 25 21.77 2.02 -10.28
CA GLN A 25 21.02 1.07 -9.45
C GLN A 25 21.74 0.75 -8.13
N HIS A 26 23.07 0.75 -8.12
CA HIS A 26 23.90 0.53 -6.93
C HIS A 26 23.74 1.61 -5.85
N LEU A 27 23.27 2.81 -6.19
CA LEU A 27 23.02 3.90 -5.23
C LEU A 27 21.64 3.81 -4.59
N LEU A 28 20.69 3.09 -5.21
CA LEU A 28 19.31 3.02 -4.73
C LEU A 28 19.22 2.54 -3.27
N PRO A 29 19.93 1.48 -2.81
CA PRO A 29 19.87 1.08 -1.39
C PRO A 29 20.21 2.24 -0.43
N ILE A 30 21.23 3.03 -0.78
CA ILE A 30 21.69 4.15 0.06
C ILE A 30 20.62 5.25 0.07
N VAL A 31 20.06 5.59 -1.09
CA VAL A 31 18.99 6.58 -1.21
C VAL A 31 17.79 6.18 -0.36
N PHE A 32 17.32 4.94 -0.48
CA PHE A 32 16.19 4.43 0.31
C PHE A 32 16.48 4.42 1.82
N VAL A 33 17.70 4.08 2.24
CA VAL A 33 18.09 4.13 3.67
C VAL A 33 18.03 5.57 4.20
N VAL A 34 18.59 6.54 3.46
CA VAL A 34 18.55 7.96 3.83
C VAL A 34 17.11 8.45 3.89
N GLU A 35 16.30 8.12 2.89
CA GLU A 35 14.88 8.41 2.86
C GLU A 35 14.16 7.83 4.07
N PHE A 36 14.36 6.55 4.41
CA PHE A 36 13.74 5.94 5.59
C PHE A 36 14.08 6.66 6.88
N PHE A 37 15.33 7.06 7.09
CA PHE A 37 15.71 7.83 8.28
C PHE A 37 15.06 9.22 8.30
N LEU A 38 15.01 9.90 7.15
CA LEU A 38 14.34 11.20 7.03
C LEU A 38 12.84 11.08 7.35
N PHE A 39 12.14 10.12 6.74
CA PHE A 39 10.72 9.90 6.95
C PHE A 39 10.42 9.48 8.39
N LEU A 40 11.20 8.54 8.95
CA LEU A 40 11.05 8.14 10.35
C LEU A 40 11.20 9.34 11.28
N THR A 41 12.21 10.18 11.05
CA THR A 41 12.44 11.40 11.85
C THR A 41 11.27 12.37 11.71
N MET A 42 10.80 12.61 10.48
CA MET A 42 9.63 13.45 10.23
C MET A 42 8.39 12.90 10.94
N PHE A 43 8.14 11.59 10.93
CA PHE A 43 6.99 11.01 11.60
C PHE A 43 7.07 11.09 13.12
N ILE A 44 8.25 10.88 13.69
CA ILE A 44 8.48 11.04 15.14
C ILE A 44 8.23 12.49 15.55
N VAL A 45 8.79 13.45 14.81
CA VAL A 45 8.70 14.88 15.14
C VAL A 45 7.31 15.47 14.86
N ALA A 46 6.70 15.15 13.72
CA ALA A 46 5.46 15.81 13.28
C ALA A 46 4.18 15.16 13.82
N LYS A 47 4.12 13.83 13.93
CA LYS A 47 2.91 13.14 14.41
C LYS A 47 2.92 12.84 15.90
N GLY A 48 4.11 12.62 16.48
CA GLY A 48 4.27 12.20 17.87
C GLY A 48 3.52 10.89 18.17
N ARG A 49 3.55 10.47 19.44
CA ARG A 49 2.76 9.33 19.92
C ARG A 49 1.48 9.83 20.56
N LYS A 50 0.33 9.42 20.02
CA LYS A 50 -1.00 9.64 20.58
C LYS A 50 -1.44 8.39 21.34
N GLN A 51 -1.56 8.50 22.65
CA GLN A 51 -2.06 7.43 23.51
C GLN A 51 -3.30 7.93 24.23
N ALA A 52 -4.43 7.24 24.05
CA ALA A 52 -5.62 7.49 24.84
C ALA A 52 -5.43 6.96 26.27
N GLU A 53 -5.94 7.71 27.24
CA GLU A 53 -6.06 7.24 28.62
C GLU A 53 -7.31 6.38 28.74
N ILE A 54 -7.14 5.11 29.13
CA ILE A 54 -8.22 4.14 29.24
C ILE A 54 -8.35 3.73 30.70
N THR A 55 -9.46 4.13 31.32
CA THR A 55 -9.85 3.75 32.69
C THR A 55 -10.91 2.65 32.68
N ARG A 56 -11.75 2.59 31.64
CA ARG A 56 -12.82 1.58 31.47
C ARG A 56 -12.52 0.69 30.27
N ALA A 57 -11.61 -0.26 30.46
CA ALA A 57 -11.16 -1.12 29.37
C ALA A 57 -12.25 -2.05 28.80
N ASP A 58 -13.23 -2.44 29.61
CA ASP A 58 -14.31 -3.36 29.20
C ASP A 58 -15.47 -2.69 28.46
N ASP A 59 -15.57 -1.35 28.56
CA ASP A 59 -16.57 -0.55 27.85
C ASP A 59 -16.16 -0.36 26.38
N LYS A 60 -16.49 -1.36 25.55
CA LYS A 60 -16.09 -1.42 24.13
C LYS A 60 -17.27 -1.48 23.21
N VAL A 61 -17.16 -0.76 22.09
CA VAL A 61 -18.17 -0.75 21.02
C VAL A 61 -17.63 -1.38 19.74
N GLN A 62 -18.52 -1.98 18.94
CA GLN A 62 -18.14 -2.59 17.66
C GLN A 62 -17.96 -1.52 16.58
N VAL A 63 -16.72 -1.34 16.13
CA VAL A 63 -16.36 -0.35 15.10
C VAL A 63 -16.26 -1.00 13.73
N TYR A 64 -15.61 -2.15 13.63
CA TYR A 64 -15.36 -2.84 12.36
C TYR A 64 -16.19 -4.11 12.22
N SER A 65 -16.84 -4.31 11.08
CA SER A 65 -17.49 -5.59 10.76
C SER A 65 -16.45 -6.70 10.54
N ILE A 66 -16.87 -7.96 10.64
CA ILE A 66 -15.98 -9.10 10.31
C ILE A 66 -15.44 -8.97 8.89
N PHE A 67 -16.29 -8.58 7.93
CA PHE A 67 -15.90 -8.35 6.56
C PHE A 67 -14.78 -7.31 6.45
N GLN A 68 -14.97 -6.13 7.04
CA GLN A 68 -13.96 -5.06 7.01
C GLN A 68 -12.63 -5.51 7.61
N ARG A 69 -12.68 -6.23 8.74
CA ARG A 69 -11.48 -6.75 9.42
C ARG A 69 -10.72 -7.71 8.54
N LEU A 70 -11.42 -8.64 7.88
CA LEU A 70 -10.79 -9.61 6.97
C LEU A 70 -10.08 -8.89 5.83
N VAL A 71 -10.74 -7.93 5.18
CA VAL A 71 -10.14 -7.19 4.06
C VAL A 71 -8.94 -6.36 4.54
N LEU A 72 -9.06 -5.63 5.65
CA LEU A 72 -7.98 -4.80 6.22
C LEU A 72 -6.75 -5.65 6.59
N LEU A 73 -6.96 -6.73 7.34
CA LEU A 73 -5.86 -7.59 7.80
C LEU A 73 -5.21 -8.34 6.64
N LEU A 74 -6.01 -8.85 5.69
CA LEU A 74 -5.49 -9.48 4.49
C LEU A 74 -4.65 -8.51 3.67
N ASN A 75 -5.12 -7.26 3.52
CA ASN A 75 -4.36 -6.22 2.83
C ASN A 75 -3.04 -5.93 3.54
N ILE A 76 -3.03 -5.79 4.87
CA ILE A 76 -1.80 -5.56 5.64
C ILE A 76 -0.79 -6.71 5.43
N ILE A 77 -1.25 -7.96 5.54
CA ILE A 77 -0.39 -9.14 5.39
C ILE A 77 0.22 -9.20 3.97
N ILE A 78 -0.63 -9.04 2.95
CA ILE A 78 -0.20 -9.06 1.55
C ILE A 78 0.79 -7.92 1.27
N MET A 79 0.49 -6.70 1.72
CA MET A 79 1.35 -5.54 1.50
C MET A 79 2.73 -5.72 2.16
N CYS A 80 2.78 -6.22 3.40
CA CYS A 80 4.05 -6.55 4.05
C CYS A 80 4.87 -7.55 3.22
N TYR A 81 4.21 -8.60 2.71
CA TYR A 81 4.88 -9.60 1.89
C TYR A 81 5.40 -9.05 0.55
N LEU A 82 4.54 -8.33 -0.19
CA LEU A 82 4.89 -7.70 -1.47
C LEU A 82 5.99 -6.67 -1.30
N PHE A 83 6.00 -5.95 -0.19
CA PHE A 83 7.04 -5.00 0.12
C PHE A 83 8.40 -5.68 0.32
N ILE A 84 8.47 -6.70 1.19
CA ILE A 84 9.72 -7.45 1.45
C ILE A 84 10.26 -8.09 0.18
N THR A 85 9.39 -8.79 -0.56
CA THR A 85 9.78 -9.48 -1.79
C THR A 85 10.13 -8.49 -2.92
N GLY A 86 9.42 -7.37 -3.03
CA GLY A 86 9.71 -6.31 -4.00
C GLY A 86 11.06 -5.64 -3.75
N PHE A 87 11.42 -5.43 -2.47
CA PHE A 87 12.76 -4.96 -2.07
C PHE A 87 13.83 -5.99 -2.45
N SER A 88 13.60 -7.27 -2.17
CA SER A 88 14.54 -8.33 -2.56
C SER A 88 14.76 -8.40 -4.07
N ILE A 89 13.73 -8.14 -4.90
CA ILE A 89 13.84 -8.12 -6.36
C ILE A 89 14.61 -6.87 -6.82
N THR A 90 14.29 -5.71 -6.26
CA THR A 90 14.90 -4.42 -6.63
C THR A 90 16.38 -4.37 -6.28
N PHE A 91 16.73 -4.86 -5.09
CA PHE A 91 18.09 -4.85 -4.54
C PHE A 91 18.79 -6.19 -4.68
N GLY A 92 18.42 -6.99 -5.68
CA GLY A 92 19.04 -8.30 -5.96
C GLY A 92 20.55 -8.26 -6.15
N ASN A 93 21.10 -7.12 -6.55
CA ASN A 93 22.54 -6.87 -6.61
C ASN A 93 23.22 -6.85 -5.23
N VAL A 94 22.48 -6.56 -4.16
CA VAL A 94 22.95 -6.52 -2.76
C VAL A 94 22.51 -7.77 -2.00
N THR A 95 21.25 -8.17 -2.15
CA THR A 95 20.69 -9.35 -1.46
C THR A 95 21.15 -10.67 -2.07
N GLY A 96 21.71 -10.63 -3.28
CA GLY A 96 22.22 -11.78 -4.00
C GLY A 96 21.15 -12.54 -4.79
N GLY A 97 21.59 -13.62 -5.46
CA GLY A 97 20.73 -14.53 -6.20
C GLY A 97 20.46 -15.84 -5.45
N GLY A 98 20.01 -16.85 -6.19
CA GLY A 98 19.79 -18.20 -5.68
C GLY A 98 18.32 -18.58 -5.55
N GLU A 99 18.07 -19.71 -4.91
CA GLU A 99 16.73 -20.30 -4.82
C GLU A 99 15.74 -19.40 -4.07
N LEU A 100 16.18 -18.78 -2.96
CA LEU A 100 15.34 -17.87 -2.18
C LEU A 100 14.91 -16.65 -3.00
N ALA A 101 15.84 -16.01 -3.72
CA ALA A 101 15.53 -14.86 -4.58
C ALA A 101 14.58 -15.25 -5.73
N ARG A 102 14.76 -16.44 -6.31
CA ARG A 102 13.85 -16.98 -7.33
C ARG A 102 12.46 -17.22 -6.75
N PHE A 103 12.38 -17.85 -5.58
CA PHE A 103 11.11 -18.11 -4.91
C PHE A 103 10.37 -16.82 -4.57
N MET A 104 11.06 -15.86 -3.93
CA MET A 104 10.51 -14.54 -3.62
C MET A 104 9.98 -13.81 -4.86
N ARG A 105 10.64 -13.96 -6.01
CA ARG A 105 10.13 -13.41 -7.27
C ARG A 105 8.85 -14.09 -7.71
N SER A 106 8.86 -15.42 -7.83
CA SER A 106 7.70 -16.18 -8.30
C SER A 106 6.47 -15.99 -7.41
N THR A 107 6.67 -15.94 -6.09
CA THR A 107 5.58 -15.70 -5.15
C THR A 107 5.15 -14.23 -5.10
N HIS A 108 6.06 -13.26 -5.29
CA HIS A 108 5.68 -11.85 -5.41
C HIS A 108 4.68 -11.65 -6.56
N GLU A 109 4.97 -12.25 -7.72
CA GLU A 109 4.10 -12.18 -8.89
C GLU A 109 2.70 -12.77 -8.59
N ILE A 110 2.63 -13.96 -8.00
CA ILE A 110 1.35 -14.63 -7.66
C ILE A 110 0.58 -13.87 -6.58
N VAL A 111 1.26 -13.45 -5.51
CA VAL A 111 0.65 -12.69 -4.42
C VAL A 111 0.19 -11.32 -4.93
N GLY A 112 0.92 -10.72 -5.87
CA GLY A 112 0.56 -9.46 -6.52
C GLY A 112 -0.74 -9.57 -7.31
N VAL A 113 -0.92 -10.66 -8.07
CA VAL A 113 -2.20 -10.96 -8.73
C VAL A 113 -3.32 -11.20 -7.72
N GLY A 114 -3.03 -11.94 -6.64
CA GLY A 114 -3.97 -12.16 -5.54
C GLY A 114 -4.35 -10.88 -4.78
N TRP A 115 -3.49 -9.86 -4.79
CA TRP A 115 -3.74 -8.57 -4.17
C TRP A 115 -4.76 -7.73 -4.95
N ILE A 116 -4.85 -7.88 -6.27
CA ILE A 116 -5.76 -7.10 -7.13
C ILE A 116 -7.20 -7.02 -6.58
N PRO A 117 -7.90 -8.14 -6.30
CA PRO A 117 -9.24 -8.07 -5.72
C PRO A 117 -9.26 -7.47 -4.31
N VAL A 118 -8.23 -7.70 -3.50
CA VAL A 118 -8.13 -7.14 -2.15
C VAL A 118 -7.97 -5.62 -2.18
N TRP A 119 -7.08 -5.12 -3.03
CA TRP A 119 -6.87 -3.69 -3.29
C TRP A 119 -8.16 -3.02 -3.77
N LEU A 120 -8.89 -3.64 -4.69
CA LEU A 120 -10.14 -3.09 -5.21
C LEU A 120 -11.21 -3.03 -4.11
N ILE A 121 -11.37 -4.10 -3.33
CA ILE A 121 -12.33 -4.12 -2.21
C ILE A 121 -11.92 -3.08 -1.16
N MET A 122 -10.64 -2.99 -0.81
CA MET A 122 -10.10 -1.96 0.09
C MET A 122 -10.43 -0.55 -0.39
N THR A 123 -10.23 -0.30 -1.67
CA THR A 123 -10.58 0.97 -2.32
C THR A 123 -12.06 1.28 -2.15
N ILE A 124 -12.93 0.30 -2.40
CA ILE A 124 -14.38 0.46 -2.28
C ILE A 124 -14.82 0.71 -0.83
N ILE A 125 -14.39 -0.11 0.15
CA ILE A 125 -14.83 0.05 1.54
C ILE A 125 -14.33 1.36 2.17
N ALA A 126 -13.21 1.89 1.67
CA ALA A 126 -12.66 3.18 2.06
C ALA A 126 -13.30 4.35 1.28
N PHE A 127 -14.02 4.11 0.20
CA PHE A 127 -14.71 5.15 -0.60
C PHE A 127 -16.01 5.63 0.05
N LYS A 128 -15.88 6.27 1.21
CA LYS A 128 -17.02 6.58 2.11
C LYS A 128 -17.46 8.06 2.14
N ASP A 129 -16.59 8.98 1.72
CA ASP A 129 -16.78 10.43 1.89
C ASP A 129 -17.05 11.19 0.57
N HIS A 130 -17.49 10.47 -0.47
CA HIS A 130 -17.74 11.10 -1.76
C HIS A 130 -19.06 11.90 -1.75
N LYS A 131 -19.02 13.16 -2.20
CA LYS A 131 -20.14 14.12 -2.15
C LYS A 131 -21.45 13.64 -2.78
N TYR A 132 -21.38 12.72 -3.75
CA TYR A 132 -22.56 12.19 -4.45
C TYR A 132 -23.06 10.85 -3.90
N PHE A 133 -22.41 10.30 -2.87
CA PHE A 133 -22.82 9.03 -2.27
C PHE A 133 -23.92 9.28 -1.22
N LYS A 134 -25.18 9.00 -1.58
CA LYS A 134 -26.28 9.01 -0.62
C LYS A 134 -26.30 7.70 0.17
N ARG A 135 -26.18 7.79 1.50
CA ARG A 135 -26.25 6.64 2.41
C ARG A 135 -27.69 6.12 2.43
N SER A 136 -27.95 4.96 1.83
CA SER A 136 -29.29 4.37 1.75
C SER A 136 -29.77 3.79 3.08
N SER A 137 -28.87 3.24 3.89
CA SER A 137 -29.12 2.74 5.25
C SER A 137 -27.83 2.74 6.05
N THR A 138 -27.79 3.45 7.18
CA THR A 138 -26.60 3.56 8.04
C THR A 138 -26.13 2.19 8.57
N LYS A 139 -27.06 1.28 8.90
CA LYS A 139 -26.74 -0.06 9.40
C LYS A 139 -26.08 -0.97 8.35
N LEU A 140 -26.54 -0.92 7.10
CA LEU A 140 -25.91 -1.66 6.00
C LEU A 140 -24.60 -0.99 5.58
N TRP A 141 -24.58 0.34 5.56
CA TRP A 141 -23.41 1.15 5.27
C TRP A 141 -22.24 0.81 6.19
N ASN A 142 -22.47 0.81 7.50
CA ASN A 142 -21.44 0.55 8.52
C ASN A 142 -20.94 -0.92 8.55
N LYS A 143 -21.61 -1.84 7.83
CA LYS A 143 -21.13 -3.21 7.64
C LYS A 143 -20.14 -3.32 6.47
N ILE A 144 -20.29 -2.47 5.46
CA ILE A 144 -19.52 -2.52 4.21
C ILE A 144 -18.43 -1.45 4.24
N PHE A 145 -18.79 -0.19 4.43
CA PHE A 145 -17.88 0.96 4.42
C PHE A 145 -17.32 1.27 5.80
N LEU A 146 -16.08 1.74 5.83
CA LEU A 146 -15.43 2.17 7.08
C LEU A 146 -16.21 3.34 7.72
N ARG A 147 -16.25 3.37 9.05
CA ARG A 147 -16.96 4.40 9.81
C ARG A 147 -16.19 5.72 9.89
N GLY A 148 -16.92 6.76 10.30
CA GLY A 148 -16.40 8.10 10.53
C GLY A 148 -16.14 8.86 9.23
N LYS A 149 -15.44 9.99 9.33
CA LYS A 149 -15.06 10.81 8.16
C LYS A 149 -13.54 10.91 8.08
N TYR A 150 -13.01 11.01 6.86
CA TYR A 150 -11.60 11.31 6.66
C TYR A 150 -11.34 12.79 6.85
N GLU A 151 -10.35 13.08 7.69
CA GLU A 151 -9.68 14.36 7.72
C GLU A 151 -8.94 14.61 6.39
N PRO A 152 -8.63 15.87 6.03
CA PRO A 152 -8.00 16.18 4.74
C PRO A 152 -6.74 15.35 4.44
N MET A 153 -5.87 15.15 5.43
CA MET A 153 -4.65 14.33 5.27
C MET A 153 -4.98 12.85 5.03
N ASP A 154 -5.96 12.30 5.74
CA ASP A 154 -6.37 10.89 5.55
C ASP A 154 -6.98 10.66 4.15
N ARG A 155 -7.61 11.69 3.56
CA ARG A 155 -8.07 11.63 2.16
C ARG A 155 -6.93 11.58 1.18
N ILE A 156 -5.85 12.34 1.42
CA ILE A 156 -4.65 12.28 0.60
C ILE A 156 -4.07 10.87 0.66
N ASN A 157 -3.93 10.29 1.85
CA ASN A 157 -3.44 8.91 2.02
C ASN A 157 -4.32 7.90 1.27
N TYR A 158 -5.64 8.06 1.34
CA TYR A 158 -6.58 7.25 0.56
C TYR A 158 -6.36 7.41 -0.96
N TYR A 159 -6.27 8.64 -1.47
CA TYR A 159 -6.06 8.88 -2.90
C TYR A 159 -4.72 8.32 -3.39
N MET A 160 -3.65 8.48 -2.60
CA MET A 160 -2.35 7.93 -2.94
C MET A 160 -2.38 6.40 -2.94
N TYR A 161 -3.04 5.76 -1.97
CA TYR A 161 -3.25 4.31 -1.98
C TYR A 161 -4.01 3.83 -3.23
N VAL A 162 -5.06 4.55 -3.64
CA VAL A 162 -5.84 4.19 -4.84
C VAL A 162 -5.04 4.42 -6.10
N SER A 163 -4.46 5.60 -6.30
CA SER A 163 -3.74 5.95 -7.53
C SER A 163 -2.48 5.11 -7.72
N PHE A 164 -1.64 4.97 -6.69
CA PHE A 164 -0.42 4.18 -6.80
C PHE A 164 -0.68 2.69 -6.70
N GLY A 165 -1.72 2.26 -5.97
CA GLY A 165 -2.16 0.88 -5.99
C GLY A 165 -2.69 0.47 -7.36
N ALA A 166 -3.44 1.33 -8.04
CA ALA A 166 -3.87 1.09 -9.43
C ALA A 166 -2.67 0.99 -10.37
N LEU A 167 -1.70 1.89 -10.25
CA LEU A 167 -0.46 1.84 -11.02
C LEU A 167 0.24 0.49 -10.81
N LEU A 168 0.42 0.04 -9.56
CA LEU A 168 1.07 -1.23 -9.23
C LEU A 168 0.29 -2.45 -9.73
N VAL A 169 -1.02 -2.47 -9.52
CA VAL A 169 -1.89 -3.55 -9.97
C VAL A 169 -1.85 -3.68 -11.50
N ILE A 170 -2.00 -2.56 -12.22
CA ILE A 170 -2.04 -2.56 -13.68
C ILE A 170 -0.66 -2.93 -14.23
N SER A 171 0.39 -2.25 -13.78
CA SER A 171 1.76 -2.53 -14.26
C SER A 171 2.22 -3.94 -13.88
N GLY A 172 1.93 -4.41 -12.66
CA GLY A 172 2.27 -5.74 -12.19
C GLY A 172 1.53 -6.83 -12.96
N PHE A 173 0.22 -6.64 -13.19
CA PHE A 173 -0.56 -7.56 -14.03
C PHE A 173 -0.04 -7.62 -15.46
N ILE A 174 0.29 -6.48 -16.08
CA ILE A 174 0.85 -6.46 -17.43
C ILE A 174 2.22 -7.18 -17.48
N ILE A 175 3.11 -6.93 -16.51
CA ILE A 175 4.43 -7.61 -16.43
C ILE A 175 4.26 -9.13 -16.29
N TRP A 176 3.32 -9.56 -15.46
CA TRP A 176 3.00 -10.97 -15.23
C TRP A 176 2.36 -11.63 -16.46
N TRP A 177 1.41 -10.95 -17.11
CA TRP A 177 0.74 -11.41 -18.33
C TRP A 177 1.69 -11.49 -19.52
N MET A 178 2.63 -10.55 -19.63
CA MET A 178 3.71 -10.54 -20.63
C MET A 178 4.87 -11.45 -20.20
N ALA A 179 4.59 -12.66 -19.73
CA ALA A 179 5.61 -13.66 -19.47
C ALA A 179 6.36 -13.96 -20.78
N PRO A 180 7.71 -13.91 -20.80
CA PRO A 180 8.47 -14.06 -22.02
C PRO A 180 8.32 -15.48 -22.58
N ASP A 181 8.10 -15.57 -23.88
CA ASP A 181 8.05 -16.81 -24.65
C ASP A 181 8.99 -16.76 -25.86
N ALA A 182 9.00 -17.82 -26.67
CA ALA A 182 9.85 -17.93 -27.84
C ALA A 182 9.55 -16.88 -28.95
N ALA A 183 8.44 -16.15 -28.85
CA ALA A 183 8.01 -15.12 -29.81
C ALA A 183 8.21 -13.69 -29.28
N THR A 184 8.86 -13.51 -28.12
CA THR A 184 9.03 -12.18 -27.52
C THR A 184 10.01 -11.33 -28.35
N HIS A 185 9.46 -10.33 -29.06
CA HIS A 185 10.22 -9.40 -29.88
C HIS A 185 10.83 -8.26 -29.06
N ALA A 186 11.79 -7.55 -29.67
CA ALA A 186 12.53 -6.49 -29.00
C ALA A 186 11.64 -5.32 -28.51
N GLU A 187 10.55 -5.02 -29.22
CA GLU A 187 9.57 -4.00 -28.81
C GLU A 187 8.87 -4.39 -27.49
N THR A 188 8.48 -5.66 -27.37
CA THR A 188 7.87 -6.25 -26.17
C THR A 188 8.83 -6.18 -24.98
N ILE A 189 10.13 -6.40 -25.20
CA ILE A 189 11.17 -6.28 -24.17
C ILE A 189 11.29 -4.84 -23.69
N GLN A 190 11.33 -3.86 -24.60
CA GLN A 190 11.43 -2.45 -24.25
C GLN A 190 10.20 -1.96 -23.48
N LEU A 191 9.00 -2.34 -23.93
CA LEU A 191 7.76 -2.04 -23.20
C LEU A 191 7.80 -2.63 -21.79
N LYS A 192 8.25 -3.88 -21.64
CA LYS A 192 8.36 -4.53 -20.32
C LYS A 192 9.35 -3.82 -19.40
N ARG A 193 10.49 -3.35 -19.91
CA ARG A 193 11.47 -2.56 -19.13
C ARG A 193 10.88 -1.23 -18.67
N PHE A 194 10.18 -0.53 -19.56
CA PHE A 194 9.49 0.71 -19.21
C PHE A 194 8.43 0.50 -18.12
N ILE A 195 7.58 -0.52 -18.27
CA ILE A 195 6.55 -0.84 -17.27
C ILE A 195 7.19 -1.26 -15.95
N LEU A 196 8.30 -2.00 -15.96
CA LEU A 196 9.04 -2.37 -14.74
C LEU A 196 9.58 -1.13 -14.01
N PHE A 197 10.09 -0.15 -14.74
CA PHE A 197 10.51 1.14 -14.17
C PHE A 197 9.33 1.89 -13.54
N ILE A 198 8.19 1.97 -14.25
CA ILE A 198 6.97 2.59 -13.72
C ILE A 198 6.48 1.85 -12.46
N HIS A 199 6.47 0.51 -12.48
CA HIS A 199 6.08 -0.32 -11.33
C HIS A 199 6.96 -0.04 -10.12
N PHE A 200 8.29 0.03 -10.32
CA PHE A 200 9.24 0.39 -9.27
C PHE A 200 9.03 1.81 -8.73
N MET A 201 8.83 2.80 -9.61
CA MET A 201 8.56 4.18 -9.17
C MET A 201 7.25 4.25 -8.36
N GLY A 202 6.23 3.50 -8.80
CA GLY A 202 4.98 3.38 -8.06
C GLY A 202 5.15 2.75 -6.69
N SER A 203 5.99 1.71 -6.58
CA SER A 203 6.27 1.01 -5.33
C SER A 203 7.03 1.89 -4.34
N ALA A 204 8.00 2.66 -4.82
CA ALA A 204 8.73 3.65 -4.03
C ALA A 204 7.78 4.66 -3.40
N ILE A 205 6.87 5.25 -4.18
CA ILE A 205 5.94 6.27 -3.68
C ILE A 205 4.91 5.69 -2.71
N ILE A 206 4.24 4.58 -3.05
CA ILE A 206 3.24 3.98 -2.15
C ILE A 206 3.88 3.51 -0.84
N SER A 207 5.17 3.19 -0.84
CA SER A 207 5.88 2.78 0.37
C SER A 207 5.86 3.89 1.43
N PHE A 208 6.01 5.15 1.05
CA PHE A 208 5.97 6.27 2.01
C PHE A 208 4.63 6.35 2.74
N PHE A 209 3.52 6.25 2.00
CA PHE A 209 2.17 6.27 2.58
C PHE A 209 1.86 5.00 3.36
N THR A 210 2.38 3.85 2.92
CA THR A 210 2.22 2.58 3.63
C THR A 210 2.98 2.60 4.95
N PHE A 211 4.22 3.11 4.96
CA PHE A 211 5.02 3.26 6.17
C PHE A 211 4.44 4.29 7.11
N GLU A 212 3.93 5.41 6.61
CA GLU A 212 3.18 6.36 7.43
C GLU A 212 2.02 5.65 8.14
N THR A 213 1.25 4.86 7.39
CA THR A 213 0.08 4.14 7.89
C THR A 213 0.49 3.08 8.92
N VAL A 214 1.50 2.27 8.63
CA VAL A 214 2.05 1.26 9.55
C VAL A 214 2.60 1.93 10.81
N TYR A 215 3.45 2.95 10.67
CA TYR A 215 3.96 3.72 11.81
C TYR A 215 2.80 4.30 12.63
N SER A 216 1.78 4.83 11.96
CA SER A 216 0.62 5.41 12.62
C SER A 216 -0.15 4.36 13.43
N TYR A 217 -0.29 3.13 12.91
CA TYR A 217 -1.04 2.05 13.56
C TYR A 217 -0.27 1.28 14.64
N PHE A 218 1.04 1.12 14.50
CA PHE A 218 1.88 0.35 15.41
C PHE A 218 2.57 1.20 16.48
N VAL A 219 2.96 2.44 16.13
CA VAL A 219 3.82 3.29 16.97
C VAL A 219 3.07 4.52 17.46
N SER A 220 2.49 5.30 16.54
CA SER A 220 1.88 6.59 16.87
C SER A 220 0.57 6.43 17.65
N VAL A 221 -0.34 5.55 17.22
CA VAL A 221 -1.69 5.43 17.81
C VAL A 221 -1.85 4.09 18.51
N LYS A 222 -1.67 4.08 19.83
CA LYS A 222 -1.76 2.86 20.63
C LYS A 222 -3.20 2.35 20.67
N GLY A 223 -3.43 1.09 20.28
CA GLY A 223 -4.73 0.41 20.36
C GLY A 223 -5.44 0.19 19.02
N TYR A 224 -4.94 0.77 17.94
CA TYR A 224 -5.53 0.61 16.60
C TYR A 224 -5.52 -0.85 16.11
N ILE A 225 -4.35 -1.52 16.13
CA ILE A 225 -4.21 -2.91 15.65
C ILE A 225 -5.09 -3.90 16.46
N PRO A 226 -5.10 -3.89 17.80
CA PRO A 226 -6.07 -4.67 18.57
C PRO A 226 -7.53 -4.38 18.20
N GLY A 227 -7.86 -3.12 17.87
CA GLY A 227 -9.17 -2.72 17.39
C GLY A 227 -9.54 -3.33 16.05
N VAL A 228 -8.63 -3.37 15.08
CA VAL A 228 -8.84 -4.04 13.79
C VAL A 228 -8.91 -5.57 13.97
N ILE A 229 -8.09 -6.13 14.84
CA ILE A 229 -8.11 -7.57 15.11
C ILE A 229 -9.40 -7.99 15.79
N THR A 230 -9.90 -7.26 16.78
CA THR A 230 -11.11 -7.65 17.53
C THR A 230 -12.40 -7.09 16.94
N GLY A 231 -12.30 -6.00 16.18
CA GLY A 231 -13.40 -5.19 15.70
C GLY A 231 -13.98 -4.22 16.73
N LYS A 232 -13.45 -4.23 17.96
CA LYS A 232 -13.96 -3.46 19.09
C LYS A 232 -12.93 -2.48 19.60
N LEU A 233 -13.36 -1.26 19.91
CA LEU A 233 -12.52 -0.23 20.51
C LEU A 233 -13.18 0.27 21.81
N PRO A 234 -12.39 0.62 22.85
CA PRO A 234 -12.93 1.26 24.04
C PRO A 234 -13.62 2.58 23.70
N VAL A 235 -14.71 2.89 24.39
CA VAL A 235 -15.43 4.15 24.17
C VAL A 235 -14.51 5.36 24.42
N GLU A 236 -13.74 5.33 25.50
CA GLU A 236 -12.78 6.40 25.87
C GLU A 236 -11.70 6.62 24.81
N TYR A 237 -11.28 5.55 24.12
CA TYR A 237 -10.37 5.67 22.98
C TYR A 237 -11.02 6.47 21.83
N LEU A 238 -12.28 6.17 21.52
CA LEU A 238 -13.02 6.85 20.46
C LEU A 238 -13.29 8.31 20.83
N GLU A 239 -13.65 8.62 22.06
CA GLU A 239 -13.88 9.99 22.53
C GLU A 239 -12.64 10.88 22.35
N GLN A 240 -11.46 10.35 22.68
CA GLN A 240 -10.22 11.11 22.64
C GLN A 240 -9.61 11.19 21.23
N LEU A 241 -9.71 10.11 20.44
CA LEU A 241 -8.93 9.97 19.21
C LEU A 241 -9.78 9.89 17.93
N ARG A 242 -11.05 9.48 18.02
CA ARG A 242 -11.96 9.28 16.87
C ARG A 242 -13.43 9.61 17.21
N PRO A 243 -13.72 10.84 17.67
CA PRO A 243 -15.07 11.22 18.09
C PRO A 243 -16.07 11.18 16.93
N ASP A 244 -15.58 11.33 15.69
CA ASP A 244 -16.35 11.19 14.46
C ASP A 244 -16.99 9.80 14.30
N VAL A 245 -16.29 8.75 14.72
CA VAL A 245 -16.79 7.37 14.67
C VAL A 245 -17.84 7.14 15.76
N LEU A 246 -17.65 7.73 16.94
CA LEU A 246 -18.57 7.60 18.05
C LEU A 246 -19.89 8.34 17.82
N ALA A 247 -19.84 9.48 17.14
CA ALA A 247 -21.00 10.28 16.78
C ALA A 247 -21.90 9.61 15.72
N GLU A 248 -21.38 8.64 14.97
CA GLU A 248 -22.18 7.86 14.02
C GLU A 248 -23.01 6.80 14.74
N GLU A 249 -24.34 7.02 14.78
CA GLU A 249 -25.32 6.19 15.49
C GLU A 249 -24.90 5.90 16.93
N ASP A 250 -25.13 6.87 17.83
CA ASP A 250 -25.16 6.76 19.31
C ASP A 250 -24.68 5.40 19.85
N LEU A 251 -23.39 5.06 19.63
CA LEU A 251 -22.86 3.70 19.83
C LEU A 251 -22.86 3.29 21.30
N ARG A 252 -23.29 4.22 22.16
CA ARG A 252 -23.55 4.10 23.58
C ARG A 252 -24.90 3.43 23.90
N LYS A 253 -25.79 3.24 22.92
CA LYS A 253 -27.07 2.53 23.06
C LYS A 253 -26.97 1.08 22.60
#